data_AF-A0A1I1MA60-F1
#
_entry.id   AF-A0A1I1MA60-F1
#
_cell.length_a   1.000
_cell.length_b   1.000
_cell.length_c   1.000
_cell.angle_alpha   90.00
_cell.angle_beta   90.00
_cell.angle_gamma   90.00
#
_symmetry.space_group_name_H-M   'P 1'
#
loop_
_entity.id
_entity.type
_entity.pdbx_description
1 polymer ?
#
loop_
_entity_poly.entity_id
_entity_poly.type
_entity_poly.pdbx_seq_one_letter_code
_entity_poly.pdbx_strand_id
1 'polypeptide(L)'
;MIFIGCDKIPDPPKDRKLSSEFKEYWFDGTAEITSYDLEQARYGEMRQGTAIKIFVKEDFLPEEQVKANETSERTFPVLKLNSTKEFITGIYPYSIMESSFFPLHKEEVTLQKFQLRSRNGAGNSLFS
;
A
#
# COMPACT_ATOMS: atom_id res chain seq x y z
N MET A 1 35.00 4.07 31.52
CA MET A 1 33.60 4.22 31.98
C MET A 1 32.96 5.21 31.02
N ILE A 2 32.31 4.72 29.96
CA ILE A 2 31.67 5.56 28.94
C ILE A 2 30.22 5.73 29.38
N PHE A 3 29.84 6.96 29.72
CA PHE A 3 28.45 7.34 29.90
C PHE A 3 27.87 7.57 28.50
N ILE A 4 27.06 6.62 28.02
CA ILE A 4 26.25 6.86 26.82
C ILE A 4 25.13 7.81 27.22
N GLY A 5 25.10 8.97 26.57
CA GLY A 5 24.10 10.00 26.76
C GLY A 5 22.70 9.48 26.47
N CYS A 6 21.74 9.99 27.25
CA CYS A 6 20.32 9.69 27.14
C CYS A 6 19.78 10.32 25.85
N ASP A 7 19.74 9.55 24.76
CA ASP A 7 18.84 9.86 23.66
C ASP A 7 17.42 9.69 24.21
N LYS A 8 16.66 10.79 24.22
CA LYS A 8 15.27 10.78 24.66
C LYS A 8 14.52 9.71 23.87
N ILE A 9 13.91 8.76 24.58
CA ILE A 9 12.99 7.80 23.97
C ILE A 9 11.92 8.64 23.25
N PRO A 10 11.70 8.45 21.93
CA PRO A 10 10.69 9.20 21.22
C PRO A 10 9.32 8.94 21.84
N ASP A 11 8.53 10.01 22.00
CA ASP A 11 7.17 9.90 22.53
C ASP A 11 6.34 8.93 21.67
N PRO A 12 5.45 8.13 22.28
CA PRO A 12 4.62 7.21 21.52
C PRO A 12 3.75 7.96 20.50
N PRO A 13 3.52 7.39 19.31
CA PRO A 13 2.75 8.05 18.26
C PRO A 13 1.33 8.33 18.73
N LYS A 14 0.92 9.60 18.54
CA LYS A 14 -0.40 10.12 18.92
C LYS A 14 -1.49 9.52 18.04
N ASP A 15 -2.69 9.43 18.62
CA ASP A 15 -3.86 8.95 17.91
C ASP A 15 -4.39 10.02 16.94
N ARG A 16 -4.73 9.59 15.73
CA ARG A 16 -5.23 10.47 14.67
C ARG A 16 -6.71 10.73 14.83
N LYS A 17 -7.08 12.02 14.80
CA LYS A 17 -8.48 12.44 14.66
C LYS A 17 -8.81 12.60 13.18
N LEU A 18 -9.61 11.68 12.65
CA LEU A 18 -10.13 11.76 11.28
C LEU A 18 -11.27 12.79 11.20
N SER A 19 -11.28 13.61 10.15
CA SER A 19 -12.36 14.56 9.90
C SER A 19 -13.66 13.85 9.53
N SER A 20 -14.78 14.55 9.64
CA SER A 20 -16.09 14.00 9.29
C SER A 20 -16.18 13.65 7.80
N GLU A 21 -15.64 14.51 6.94
CA GLU A 21 -15.63 14.35 5.48
C GLU A 21 -14.81 13.12 5.07
N PHE A 22 -13.67 12.90 5.72
CA PHE A 22 -12.85 11.71 5.48
C PHE A 22 -13.60 10.42 5.84
N LYS A 23 -14.32 10.43 6.97
CA LYS A 23 -15.11 9.28 7.40
C LYS A 23 -16.26 9.01 6.45
N GLU A 24 -16.99 10.05 6.06
CA GLU A 24 -18.10 9.94 5.11
C GLU A 24 -17.64 9.32 3.78
N TYR A 25 -16.46 9.70 3.30
CA TYR A 25 -15.93 9.17 2.04
C TYR A 25 -15.39 7.74 2.16
N TRP A 26 -14.54 7.45 3.15
CA TRP A 26 -13.80 6.18 3.21
C TRP A 26 -14.46 5.08 4.06
N PHE A 27 -15.47 5.39 4.87
CA PHE A 27 -16.16 4.43 5.74
C PHE A 27 -17.53 4.03 5.21
N ASP A 28 -17.82 4.31 3.94
CA ASP A 28 -19.06 3.92 3.24
C ASP A 28 -19.08 2.44 2.81
N GLY A 29 -17.96 1.74 2.95
CA GLY A 29 -17.80 0.34 2.56
C GLY A 29 -17.47 0.12 1.08
N THR A 30 -17.18 1.19 0.33
CA THR A 30 -16.83 1.12 -1.09
C THR A 30 -15.32 1.20 -1.32
N ALA A 31 -14.93 0.96 -2.58
CA ALA A 31 -13.56 1.05 -3.05
C ALA A 31 -13.44 2.15 -4.10
N GLU A 32 -12.39 2.95 -4.04
CA GLU A 32 -12.04 3.86 -5.13
C GLU A 32 -11.16 3.12 -6.14
N ILE A 33 -11.52 3.20 -7.42
CA ILE A 33 -10.75 2.61 -8.52
C ILE A 33 -10.45 3.71 -9.52
N THR A 34 -9.18 3.84 -9.89
CA THR A 34 -8.74 4.77 -10.94
C THR A 34 -7.86 4.06 -11.95
N SER A 35 -8.08 4.33 -13.24
CA SER A 35 -7.29 3.80 -14.35
C SER A 35 -6.59 4.94 -15.09
N TYR A 36 -5.38 4.68 -15.55
CA TYR A 36 -4.53 5.62 -16.24
C TYR A 36 -3.86 4.94 -17.43
N ASP A 37 -3.69 5.69 -18.52
CA ASP A 37 -2.75 5.32 -19.57
C ASP A 37 -1.32 5.48 -19.06
N LEU A 38 -0.47 4.48 -19.32
CA LEU A 38 0.89 4.42 -18.81
C LEU A 38 1.90 4.45 -19.96
N GLU A 39 2.86 5.36 -19.87
CA GLU A 39 4.08 5.31 -20.66
C GLU A 39 5.27 4.89 -19.79
N GLN A 40 5.84 3.73 -20.08
CA GLN A 40 6.93 3.14 -19.31
C GLN A 40 8.19 3.01 -20.16
N ALA A 41 9.28 3.66 -19.74
CA ALA A 41 10.58 3.45 -20.36
C ALA A 41 11.16 2.08 -19.96
N ARG A 42 11.54 1.26 -20.95
CA ARG A 42 12.26 0.00 -20.75
C ARG A 42 13.19 -0.29 -21.93
N TYR A 43 14.46 -0.58 -21.63
CA TYR A 43 15.50 -0.84 -22.64
C TYR A 43 15.66 0.28 -23.67
N GLY A 44 15.49 1.54 -23.25
CA GLY A 44 15.58 2.70 -24.14
C GLY A 44 14.36 2.97 -25.01
N GLU A 45 13.30 2.15 -24.90
CA GLU A 45 12.04 2.34 -25.63
C GLU A 45 10.89 2.71 -24.67
N MET A 46 10.02 3.63 -25.11
CA MET A 46 8.76 3.93 -24.42
C MET A 46 7.72 2.86 -24.76
N ARG A 47 7.11 2.29 -23.73
CA ARG A 47 6.08 1.26 -23.86
C ARG A 47 4.76 1.80 -23.34
N GLN A 48 3.72 1.65 -24.15
CA GLN A 48 2.36 1.93 -23.73
C GLN A 48 1.85 0.78 -22.86
N GLY A 49 0.96 1.12 -21.93
CA GLY A 49 0.39 0.20 -20.98
C GLY A 49 -0.74 0.84 -20.19
N THR A 50 -1.15 0.17 -19.12
CA THR A 50 -2.22 0.63 -18.24
C THR A 50 -1.75 0.57 -16.79
N ALA A 51 -2.09 1.61 -16.02
CA ALA A 51 -1.90 1.62 -14.58
C ALA A 51 -3.25 1.73 -13.88
N ILE A 52 -3.51 0.81 -12.94
CA ILE A 52 -4.74 0.81 -12.13
C ILE A 52 -4.34 1.04 -10.68
N LYS A 53 -5.12 1.85 -9.97
CA LYS A 53 -5.01 2.08 -8.52
C LYS A 53 -6.34 1.77 -7.88
N ILE A 54 -6.31 0.95 -6.84
CA ILE A 54 -7.49 0.56 -6.07
C ILE A 54 -7.22 0.94 -4.61
N PHE A 55 -8.03 1.84 -4.06
CA PHE A 55 -8.00 2.23 -2.65
C PHE A 55 -9.19 1.65 -1.91
N VAL A 56 -8.93 1.02 -0.77
CA VAL A 56 -9.96 0.35 0.06
C VAL A 56 -9.66 0.60 1.53
N LYS A 57 -10.67 1.00 2.29
CA LYS A 57 -10.63 0.91 3.76
C LYS A 57 -10.91 -0.53 4.15
N GLU A 58 -9.99 -1.12 4.89
CA GLU A 58 -10.16 -2.46 5.46
C GLU A 58 -9.67 -2.52 6.91
N ASP A 59 -10.14 -3.49 7.67
CA ASP A 59 -9.64 -3.75 9.01
C ASP A 59 -8.46 -4.72 8.93
N PHE A 60 -7.40 -4.43 9.69
CA PHE A 60 -6.13 -5.13 9.61
C PHE A 60 -5.77 -5.75 10.94
N LEU A 61 -5.24 -6.97 10.89
CA LEU A 61 -4.66 -7.67 12.03
C LEU A 61 -3.15 -7.44 12.04
N PRO A 62 -2.60 -6.64 12.97
CA PRO A 62 -1.18 -6.27 12.96
C PRO A 62 -0.23 -7.43 13.24
N GLU A 63 -0.62 -8.37 14.10
CA GLU A 63 0.24 -9.49 14.48
C GLU A 63 0.40 -10.48 13.32
N GLU A 64 -0.72 -10.83 12.65
CA GLU A 64 -0.75 -11.75 11.52
C GLU A 64 -0.44 -11.07 10.18
N GLN A 65 -0.48 -9.74 10.14
CA GLN A 65 -0.29 -8.91 8.95
C GLN A 65 -1.24 -9.25 7.78
N VAL A 66 -2.48 -9.58 8.10
CA VAL A 66 -3.52 -9.92 7.11
C VAL A 66 -4.76 -9.04 7.29
N LYS A 67 -5.60 -9.02 6.27
CA LYS A 67 -6.97 -8.51 6.36
C LYS A 67 -7.70 -9.26 7.49
N ALA A 68 -8.43 -8.51 8.31
CA ALA A 68 -9.39 -9.09 9.24
C ALA A 68 -10.68 -9.47 8.52
N ASN A 69 -11.30 -10.59 8.92
CA ASN A 69 -12.63 -10.96 8.42
C ASN A 69 -13.75 -10.24 9.17
N GLU A 70 -13.49 -9.89 10.44
CA GLU A 70 -14.42 -9.20 11.33
C GLU A 70 -13.68 -8.14 12.14
N THR A 71 -14.35 -7.03 12.45
CA THR A 71 -13.83 -5.97 13.31
C THR A 71 -13.76 -6.48 14.76
N SER A 72 -12.61 -6.32 15.41
CA SER A 72 -12.43 -6.64 16.83
C SER A 72 -11.46 -5.67 17.51
N GLU A 73 -11.29 -5.79 18.83
CA GLU A 73 -10.34 -4.99 19.60
C GLU A 73 -8.88 -5.20 19.16
N ARG A 74 -8.58 -6.30 18.46
CA ARG A 74 -7.24 -6.60 17.93
C ARG A 74 -7.00 -6.00 16.55
N THR A 75 -8.02 -5.44 15.92
CA THR A 75 -7.93 -4.89 14.57
C THR A 75 -7.85 -3.36 14.60
N PHE A 76 -7.18 -2.79 13.61
CA PHE A 76 -7.29 -1.35 13.36
C PHE A 76 -7.59 -1.07 11.88
N PRO A 77 -8.25 0.06 11.58
CA PRO A 77 -8.53 0.43 10.21
C PRO A 77 -7.26 0.85 9.48
N VAL A 78 -7.10 0.34 8.26
CA VAL A 78 -6.07 0.75 7.30
C VAL A 78 -6.70 1.22 6.00
N LEU A 79 -6.01 2.13 5.32
CA LEU A 79 -6.23 2.42 3.91
C LEU A 79 -5.24 1.60 3.08
N LYS A 80 -5.74 0.64 2.32
CA LYS A 80 -4.95 -0.18 1.42
C LYS A 80 -4.96 0.42 0.02
N LEU A 81 -3.78 0.54 -0.56
CA LEU A 81 -3.58 0.77 -1.98
C LEU A 81 -3.15 -0.55 -2.62
N ASN A 82 -3.83 -0.97 -3.69
CA ASN A 82 -3.29 -1.91 -4.68
C ASN A 82 -3.07 -1.16 -5.99
N SER A 83 -1.82 -1.02 -6.40
CA SER A 83 -1.45 -0.43 -7.69
C SER A 83 -0.96 -1.53 -8.62
N THR A 84 -1.54 -1.63 -9.80
CA THR A 84 -1.00 -2.47 -10.88
C THR A 84 -0.50 -1.62 -12.03
N LYS A 85 0.57 -2.08 -12.67
CA LYS A 85 1.10 -1.53 -13.92
C LYS A 85 1.31 -2.67 -14.89
N GLU A 86 0.69 -2.58 -16.04
CA GLU A 86 0.79 -3.59 -17.09
C GLU A 86 1.27 -2.94 -18.38
N PHE A 87 2.31 -3.49 -18.98
CA PHE A 87 2.87 -2.98 -20.24
C PHE A 87 3.59 -4.12 -20.98
N ILE A 88 3.79 -3.95 -22.28
CA ILE A 88 4.41 -4.97 -23.14
C ILE A 88 5.80 -4.51 -23.58
N THR A 89 6.79 -5.39 -23.54
CA THR A 89 8.11 -5.16 -24.16
C THR A 89 8.33 -6.18 -25.28
N GLY A 90 8.26 -5.76 -26.53
CA GLY A 90 8.33 -6.69 -27.66
C GLY A 90 7.24 -7.76 -27.57
N ILE A 91 7.63 -9.02 -27.31
CA ILE A 91 6.73 -10.17 -27.19
C ILE A 91 6.38 -10.54 -25.74
N TYR A 92 6.91 -9.84 -24.73
CA TYR A 92 6.73 -10.20 -23.32
C TYR A 92 5.83 -9.21 -22.58
N PRO A 93 4.72 -9.67 -21.97
CA PRO A 93 3.95 -8.85 -21.04
C PRO A 93 4.68 -8.72 -19.71
N TYR A 94 4.57 -7.54 -19.11
CA TYR A 94 5.02 -7.23 -17.76
C TYR A 94 3.82 -6.84 -16.91
N SER A 95 3.76 -7.35 -15.69
CA SER A 95 2.75 -7.00 -14.69
C SER A 95 3.46 -6.74 -13.37
N ILE A 96 3.36 -5.52 -12.89
CA ILE A 96 3.91 -5.07 -11.61
C ILE A 96 2.72 -4.76 -10.71
N MET A 97 2.66 -5.40 -9.55
CA MET A 97 1.63 -5.19 -8.54
C MET A 97 2.30 -4.75 -7.25
N GLU A 98 1.83 -3.65 -6.71
CA GLU A 98 2.30 -3.03 -5.48
C GLU A 98 1.11 -2.91 -4.52
N SER A 99 1.29 -3.35 -3.28
CA SER A 99 0.29 -3.20 -2.23
C SER A 99 0.90 -2.49 -1.02
N SER A 100 0.27 -1.39 -0.60
CA SER A 100 0.71 -0.55 0.52
C SER A 100 -0.42 -0.38 1.53
N PHE A 101 -0.13 -0.50 2.82
CA PHE A 101 -1.11 -0.48 3.90
C PHE A 101 -0.81 0.67 4.86
N PHE A 102 -1.71 1.65 4.94
CA PHE A 102 -1.53 2.84 5.76
C PHE A 102 -2.48 2.82 6.97
N PRO A 103 -1.99 2.89 8.22
CA PRO A 103 -2.83 2.92 9.41
C PRO A 103 -3.59 4.25 9.50
N LEU A 104 -4.88 4.18 9.83
CA LEU A 104 -5.74 5.37 9.99
C LEU A 104 -5.85 5.84 11.45
N HIS A 105 -5.27 5.09 12.39
CA HIS A 105 -5.42 5.33 13.83
C HIS A 105 -4.30 6.18 14.45
N LYS A 106 -3.14 6.34 13.80
CA LYS A 106 -1.99 7.15 14.29
C LYS A 106 -1.73 8.37 13.42
N GLU A 107 -1.28 9.46 14.04
CA GLU A 107 -0.90 10.70 13.35
C GLU A 107 0.37 10.52 12.52
N GLU A 108 1.31 9.75 13.05
CA GLU A 108 2.50 9.36 12.31
C GLU A 108 2.11 8.42 11.17
N VAL A 109 2.38 8.85 9.93
CA VAL A 109 2.10 8.04 8.73
C VAL A 109 3.23 7.04 8.54
N THR A 110 3.15 5.94 9.28
CA THR A 110 4.08 4.81 9.15
C THR A 110 3.47 3.75 8.25
N LEU A 111 4.20 3.31 7.23
CA LEU A 111 3.77 2.22 6.36
C LEU A 111 3.70 0.93 7.17
N GLN A 112 2.50 0.35 7.30
CA GLN A 112 2.29 -0.85 8.10
C GLN A 112 2.82 -2.10 7.40
N LYS A 113 2.63 -2.15 6.09
CA LYS A 113 3.03 -3.26 5.24
C LYS A 113 3.22 -2.79 3.81
N PHE A 114 4.21 -3.35 3.15
CA PHE A 114 4.49 -3.17 1.72
C PHE A 114 4.64 -4.55 1.08
N GLN A 115 4.10 -4.73 -0.11
CA GLN A 115 4.31 -5.93 -0.91
C GLN A 115 4.51 -5.51 -2.36
N LEU A 116 5.58 -6.00 -2.98
CA LEU A 116 5.81 -5.82 -4.41
C LEU A 116 5.90 -7.18 -5.09
N ARG A 117 5.16 -7.31 -6.17
CA ARG A 117 5.21 -8.47 -7.05
C ARG A 117 5.46 -7.99 -8.48
N SER A 118 6.55 -8.44 -9.07
CA SER A 118 6.81 -8.25 -10.50
C SER A 118 6.76 -9.59 -11.22
N ARG A 119 6.08 -9.64 -12.37
CA ARG A 119 6.05 -10.80 -13.28
C ARG A 119 6.39 -10.39 -14.69
N ASN A 120 7.11 -11.25 -15.40
CA ASN A 120 7.34 -11.12 -16.84
C ASN A 120 6.87 -12.37 -17.60
N GLY A 121 6.74 -12.26 -18.92
CA GLY A 121 6.33 -13.37 -19.78
C GLY A 121 7.30 -14.56 -19.84
N ALA A 122 8.50 -14.46 -19.27
CA ALA A 122 9.43 -15.58 -19.12
C ALA A 122 9.18 -16.40 -17.83
N GLY A 123 8.17 -16.05 -17.04
CA GLY A 123 7.80 -16.74 -15.80
C GLY A 123 8.58 -16.30 -14.57
N ASN A 124 9.50 -15.33 -14.70
CA ASN A 124 10.25 -14.81 -13.56
C ASN A 124 9.31 -13.97 -12.69
N SER A 125 9.34 -14.25 -11.39
CA SER A 125 8.63 -13.45 -10.39
C SER A 125 9.59 -13.00 -9.31
N LEU A 126 9.57 -11.69 -9.03
CA LEU A 126 10.25 -11.11 -7.88
C LEU A 126 9.18 -10.72 -6.87
N PHE A 127 9.31 -11.23 -5.66
CA PHE A 127 8.50 -10.87 -4.50
C PHE A 127 9.43 -10.20 -3.49
N SER A 128 9.11 -8.99 -3.07
CA SER A 128 9.79 -8.30 -1.96
C SER A 128 8.78 -7.84 -0.93
#